data_AF-A0ABD6BNW9-F1
#
_entry.id   AF-A0ABD6BNW9-F1
#
_cell.length_a   1.000
_cell.length_b   1.000
_cell.length_c   1.000
_cell.angle_alpha   90.00
_cell.angle_beta   90.00
_cell.angle_gamma   90.00
#
_symmetry.space_group_name_H-M   'P 1'
#
loop_
_entity.id
_entity.type
_entity.pdbx_description
1 polymer ?
#
loop_
_entity_poly.entity_id
_entity_poly.type
_entity_poly.pdbx_seq_one_letter_code
_entity_poly.pdbx_strand_id
1 'polypeptide(L)'
;MSHEKYRLRYQAAETYRMDGRNEAAGTTFSLAAYELLGGSELGDRNELLTAVTTLTEAAICYRIGGHDRRCSIRCRQGESVVDELDALLYEREPFEALAHELRGDFRLIAGRKGHRKHHRRARAIYAEYEDESDRWQGTDEFEAALDPFLKAADAVGHQYDHYQPLDDLSLLSRLFEKKYHFGEVLRELERAGTWNWDR
;
A
#
# COMPACT_ATOMS: atom_id res chain seq x y z
N MET A 1 17.72 -4.85 -17.13
CA MET A 1 16.95 -6.09 -17.33
C MET A 1 15.95 -6.41 -16.20
N SER A 2 15.88 -5.66 -15.09
CA SER A 2 14.93 -5.94 -13.98
C SER A 2 13.48 -5.51 -14.29
N HIS A 3 13.29 -4.43 -15.05
CA HIS A 3 11.96 -3.84 -15.29
C HIS A 3 11.02 -4.69 -16.16
N GLU A 4 11.54 -5.45 -17.13
CA GLU A 4 10.72 -6.30 -17.99
C GLU A 4 10.17 -7.51 -17.22
N LYS A 5 11.01 -8.16 -16.41
CA LYS A 5 10.58 -9.27 -15.55
C LYS A 5 9.55 -8.83 -14.53
N TYR A 6 9.77 -7.66 -13.90
CA TYR A 6 8.78 -7.05 -13.02
C TYR A 6 7.42 -6.90 -13.74
N ARG A 7 7.39 -6.24 -14.92
CA ARG A 7 6.15 -6.00 -15.68
C ARG A 7 5.41 -7.30 -16.02
N LEU A 8 6.12 -8.30 -16.52
CA LEU A 8 5.52 -9.60 -16.87
C LEU A 8 4.91 -10.30 -15.65
N ARG A 9 5.61 -10.26 -14.50
CA ARG A 9 5.08 -10.83 -13.26
C ARG A 9 3.89 -10.05 -12.74
N TYR A 10 3.95 -8.72 -12.76
CA TYR A 10 2.86 -7.86 -12.31
C TYR A 10 1.59 -8.12 -13.13
N GLN A 11 1.70 -8.17 -14.45
CA GLN A 11 0.58 -8.50 -15.35
C GLN A 11 0.00 -9.89 -15.06
N ALA A 12 0.84 -10.90 -14.85
CA ALA A 12 0.36 -12.23 -14.49
C ALA A 12 -0.34 -12.26 -13.11
N ALA A 13 0.15 -11.48 -12.14
CA ALA A 13 -0.46 -11.36 -10.83
C ALA A 13 -1.84 -10.70 -10.91
N GLU A 14 -1.98 -9.66 -11.73
CA GLU A 14 -3.24 -9.00 -12.05
C GLU A 14 -4.25 -9.97 -12.67
N THR A 15 -3.84 -10.80 -13.63
CA THR A 15 -4.71 -11.85 -14.19
C THR A 15 -5.17 -12.84 -13.12
N TYR A 16 -4.26 -13.36 -12.29
CA TYR A 16 -4.64 -14.28 -11.21
C TYR A 16 -5.58 -13.62 -10.19
N ARG A 17 -5.38 -12.34 -9.90
CA ARG A 17 -6.25 -11.58 -9.02
C ARG A 17 -7.67 -11.48 -9.60
N MET A 18 -7.79 -11.08 -10.87
CA MET A 18 -9.08 -10.98 -11.56
C MET A 18 -9.84 -12.31 -11.62
N ASP A 19 -9.10 -13.42 -11.75
CA ASP A 19 -9.64 -14.79 -11.73
C ASP A 19 -10.02 -15.28 -10.32
N GLY A 20 -9.83 -14.47 -9.26
CA GLY A 20 -10.06 -14.87 -7.87
C GLY A 20 -9.02 -15.85 -7.32
N ARG A 21 -7.89 -16.05 -8.01
CA ARG A 21 -6.80 -16.97 -7.63
C ARG A 21 -5.85 -16.29 -6.65
N ASN A 22 -6.38 -15.90 -5.49
CA ASN A 22 -5.72 -15.08 -4.46
C ASN A 22 -4.32 -15.58 -4.06
N GLU A 23 -4.12 -16.89 -3.86
CA GLU A 23 -2.80 -17.43 -3.50
C GLU A 23 -1.77 -17.22 -4.62
N ALA A 24 -2.17 -17.48 -5.86
CA ALA A 24 -1.33 -17.35 -7.03
C ALA A 24 -1.01 -15.88 -7.33
N ALA A 25 -2.02 -15.00 -7.21
CA ALA A 25 -1.86 -13.56 -7.31
C ALA A 25 -0.85 -13.05 -6.27
N GLY A 26 -1.08 -13.34 -4.98
CA GLY A 26 -0.20 -12.91 -3.89
C GLY A 26 1.25 -13.41 -4.07
N THR A 27 1.42 -14.65 -4.53
CA THR A 27 2.75 -15.21 -4.83
C THR A 27 3.42 -14.50 -6.00
N THR A 28 2.67 -14.18 -7.04
CA THR A 28 3.22 -13.56 -8.25
C THR A 28 3.55 -12.09 -8.03
N PHE A 29 2.71 -11.33 -7.31
CA PHE A 29 3.06 -9.98 -6.83
C PHE A 29 4.32 -10.00 -5.97
N SER A 30 4.43 -10.95 -5.04
CA SER A 30 5.63 -11.07 -4.20
C SER A 30 6.91 -11.24 -5.03
N LEU A 31 6.85 -12.09 -6.07
CA LEU A 31 7.98 -12.29 -6.98
C LEU A 31 8.26 -11.03 -7.80
N ALA A 32 7.23 -10.31 -8.26
CA ALA A 32 7.39 -9.03 -8.95
C ALA A 32 8.15 -8.02 -8.07
N ALA A 33 7.74 -7.86 -6.80
CA ALA A 33 8.43 -7.00 -5.85
C ALA A 33 9.92 -7.38 -5.69
N TYR A 34 10.25 -8.68 -5.65
CA TYR A 34 11.64 -9.12 -5.55
C TYR A 34 12.48 -8.92 -6.81
N GLU A 35 11.88 -8.82 -8.00
CA GLU A 35 12.63 -8.43 -9.21
C GLU A 35 13.13 -6.98 -9.10
N LEU A 36 12.41 -6.12 -8.36
CA LEU A 36 12.83 -4.75 -8.05
C LEU A 36 13.90 -4.74 -6.96
N LEU A 37 13.68 -5.47 -5.86
CA LEU A 37 14.60 -5.49 -4.71
C LEU A 37 15.90 -6.27 -4.97
N GLY A 38 15.93 -7.14 -5.99
CA GLY A 38 17.09 -7.95 -6.35
C GLY A 38 18.10 -7.28 -7.29
N GLY A 39 17.85 -6.03 -7.71
CA GLY A 39 18.79 -5.22 -8.48
C GLY A 39 20.06 -4.94 -7.67
N SER A 40 21.22 -4.89 -8.32
CA SER A 40 22.55 -4.80 -7.68
C SER A 40 22.84 -3.47 -6.97
N GLU A 41 21.93 -2.50 -7.00
CA GLU A 41 22.00 -1.27 -6.23
C GLU A 41 20.69 -1.08 -5.47
N LEU A 42 20.62 -1.62 -4.25
CA LEU A 42 19.63 -1.20 -3.26
C LEU A 42 19.77 0.32 -3.08
N GLY A 43 18.78 1.09 -3.51
CA GLY A 43 18.86 2.56 -3.43
C GLY A 43 18.01 3.38 -4.38
N ASP A 44 17.35 2.78 -5.39
CA ASP A 44 16.38 3.54 -6.19
C ASP A 44 15.05 3.70 -5.43
N ARG A 45 14.78 4.94 -5.02
CA ARG A 45 13.52 5.36 -4.38
C ARG A 45 12.29 4.86 -5.15
N ASN A 46 12.28 4.95 -6.47
CA ASN A 46 11.12 4.60 -7.27
C ASN A 46 10.89 3.07 -7.29
N GLU A 47 11.98 2.29 -7.31
CA GLU A 47 11.89 0.83 -7.22
C GLU A 47 11.41 0.39 -5.83
N LEU A 48 11.86 1.03 -4.75
CA LEU A 48 11.40 0.74 -3.39
C LEU A 48 9.92 1.09 -3.20
N LEU A 49 9.46 2.24 -3.69
CA LEU A 49 8.03 2.60 -3.66
C LEU A 49 7.18 1.57 -4.40
N THR A 50 7.61 1.20 -5.61
CA THR A 50 6.92 0.20 -6.43
C THR A 50 6.93 -1.18 -5.74
N ALA A 51 8.01 -1.54 -5.06
CA ALA A 51 8.07 -2.78 -4.28
C ALA A 51 7.12 -2.73 -3.07
N VAL A 52 6.99 -1.60 -2.38
CA VAL A 52 6.05 -1.43 -1.26
C VAL A 52 4.61 -1.57 -1.71
N THR A 53 4.21 -0.92 -2.81
CA THR A 53 2.85 -1.04 -3.34
C THR A 53 2.55 -2.48 -3.77
N THR A 54 3.48 -3.10 -4.50
CA THR A 54 3.36 -4.49 -4.95
C THR A 54 3.28 -5.48 -3.77
N LEU A 55 4.05 -5.26 -2.69
CA LEU A 55 3.96 -6.09 -1.47
C LEU A 55 2.64 -5.85 -0.71
N THR A 56 2.08 -4.64 -0.77
CA THR A 56 0.77 -4.32 -0.21
C THR A 56 -0.33 -5.10 -0.93
N GLU A 57 -0.30 -5.10 -2.27
CA GLU A 57 -1.22 -5.89 -3.10
C GLU A 57 -1.08 -7.39 -2.81
N ALA A 58 0.17 -7.90 -2.74
CA ALA A 58 0.43 -9.29 -2.39
C ALA A 58 -0.19 -9.68 -1.03
N ALA A 59 -0.04 -8.80 -0.04
CA ALA A 59 -0.58 -9.03 1.30
C ALA A 59 -2.12 -9.01 1.32
N ILE A 60 -2.75 -8.11 0.58
CA ILE A 60 -4.22 -8.06 0.44
C ILE A 60 -4.72 -9.36 -0.22
N CYS A 61 -4.11 -9.82 -1.32
CA CYS A 61 -4.47 -11.10 -1.93
C CYS A 61 -4.36 -12.27 -0.93
N TYR A 62 -3.27 -12.36 -0.16
CA TYR A 62 -3.13 -13.41 0.84
C TYR A 62 -4.17 -13.30 1.95
N ARG A 63 -4.54 -12.09 2.36
CA ARG A 63 -5.57 -11.85 3.37
C ARG A 63 -6.94 -12.35 2.88
N ILE A 64 -7.34 -11.97 1.66
CA ILE A 64 -8.61 -12.41 1.05
C ILE A 64 -8.65 -13.93 0.91
N GLY A 65 -7.54 -14.55 0.51
CA GLY A 65 -7.42 -16.01 0.39
C GLY A 65 -7.33 -16.77 1.72
N GLY A 66 -7.38 -16.11 2.88
CA GLY A 66 -7.23 -16.75 4.19
C GLY A 66 -5.83 -17.31 4.47
N HIS A 67 -4.80 -16.79 3.81
CA HIS A 67 -3.41 -17.22 3.96
C HIS A 67 -2.65 -16.36 4.99
N ASP A 68 -3.15 -16.28 6.21
CA ASP A 68 -2.69 -15.39 7.29
C ASP A 68 -1.17 -15.38 7.49
N ARG A 69 -0.54 -16.56 7.46
CA ARG A 69 0.92 -16.68 7.63
C ARG A 69 1.66 -15.97 6.50
N ARG A 70 1.22 -16.13 5.24
CA ARG A 70 1.85 -15.50 4.08
C ARG A 70 1.58 -14.00 4.08
N CYS A 71 0.35 -13.58 4.39
CA CYS A 71 0.00 -12.18 4.61
C CYS A 71 0.94 -11.54 5.64
N SER A 72 1.08 -12.14 6.83
CA SER A 72 1.94 -11.59 7.88
C SER A 72 3.41 -11.53 7.48
N ILE A 73 3.92 -12.49 6.69
CA ILE A 73 5.30 -12.45 6.21
C ILE A 73 5.49 -11.29 5.24
N ARG A 74 4.58 -11.12 4.26
CA ARG A 74 4.66 -10.02 3.29
C ARG A 74 4.55 -8.65 3.94
N CYS A 75 3.67 -8.50 4.92
CA CYS A 75 3.57 -7.24 5.64
C CYS A 75 4.84 -6.90 6.43
N ARG A 76 5.54 -7.90 7.00
CA ARG A 76 6.83 -7.65 7.68
C ARG A 76 7.93 -7.27 6.70
N GLN A 77 7.97 -7.92 5.54
CA GLN A 77 8.93 -7.58 4.50
C GLN A 77 8.66 -6.19 3.93
N GLY A 78 7.39 -5.85 3.72
CA GLY A 78 6.97 -4.50 3.36
C GLY A 78 7.42 -3.46 4.38
N GLU A 79 7.27 -3.73 5.69
CA GLU A 79 7.84 -2.85 6.73
C GLU A 79 9.36 -2.68 6.59
N SER A 80 10.11 -3.74 6.30
CA SER A 80 11.57 -3.63 6.08
C SER A 80 11.92 -2.78 4.86
N VAL A 81 11.17 -2.92 3.75
CA VAL A 81 11.35 -2.06 2.57
C VAL A 81 10.98 -0.60 2.88
N VAL A 82 9.96 -0.37 3.72
CA VAL A 82 9.63 0.98 4.19
C VAL A 82 10.76 1.55 5.05
N ASP A 83 11.42 0.76 5.88
CA ASP A 83 12.59 1.21 6.66
C ASP A 83 13.76 1.63 5.75
N GLU A 84 13.98 0.91 4.64
CA GLU A 84 14.97 1.29 3.62
C GLU A 84 14.57 2.57 2.87
N LEU A 85 13.29 2.70 2.48
CA LEU A 85 12.75 3.88 1.82
C LEU A 85 12.85 5.12 2.71
N ASP A 86 12.52 4.99 4.00
CA ASP A 86 12.61 6.04 5.01
C ASP A 86 14.05 6.55 5.17
N ALA A 87 15.03 5.64 5.13
CA ALA A 87 16.45 6.01 5.18
C ALA A 87 16.92 6.83 3.96
N LEU A 88 16.33 6.62 2.77
CA LEU A 88 16.63 7.41 1.57
C LEU A 88 15.92 8.76 1.54
N LEU A 89 14.75 8.83 2.14
CA LEU A 89 13.94 10.05 2.25
C LEU A 89 14.26 10.85 3.52
N TYR A 90 15.24 10.39 4.30
CA TYR A 90 15.68 11.02 5.54
C TYR A 90 15.97 12.51 5.31
N GLU A 91 15.46 13.36 6.21
CA GLU A 91 15.47 14.84 6.14
C GLU A 91 14.52 15.48 5.11
N ARG A 92 13.70 14.71 4.39
CA ARG A 92 12.65 15.25 3.53
C ARG A 92 11.31 15.14 4.26
N GLU A 93 10.82 16.27 4.75
CA GLU A 93 9.45 16.37 5.24
C GLU A 93 8.49 16.55 4.05
N PRO A 94 7.29 15.93 4.04
CA PRO A 94 6.65 15.14 5.11
C PRO A 94 6.80 13.61 4.92
N PHE A 95 7.90 13.12 4.33
CA PHE A 95 8.04 11.70 4.00
C PHE A 95 8.21 10.78 5.23
N GLU A 96 8.63 11.30 6.39
CA GLU A 96 8.61 10.55 7.67
C GLU A 96 7.17 10.10 8.00
N ALA A 97 6.19 10.98 7.76
CA ALA A 97 4.77 10.67 7.98
C ALA A 97 4.29 9.55 7.07
N LEU A 98 4.72 9.55 5.80
CA LEU A 98 4.41 8.51 4.83
C LEU A 98 4.94 7.13 5.28
N ALA A 99 6.18 7.08 5.76
CA ALA A 99 6.77 5.84 6.27
C ALA A 99 5.97 5.32 7.49
N HIS A 100 5.51 6.21 8.36
CA HIS A 100 4.60 5.82 9.44
C HIS A 100 3.24 5.34 8.93
N GLU A 101 2.65 5.99 7.93
CA GLU A 101 1.39 5.56 7.30
C GLU A 101 1.50 4.13 6.76
N LEU A 102 2.50 3.87 5.90
CA LEU A 102 2.74 2.57 5.27
C LEU A 102 2.99 1.45 6.30
N ARG A 103 3.79 1.71 7.36
CA ARG A 103 3.97 0.77 8.48
C ARG A 103 2.64 0.48 9.20
N GLY A 104 1.79 1.51 9.34
CA GLY A 104 0.44 1.37 9.87
C GLY A 104 -0.42 0.44 9.01
N ASP A 105 -0.39 0.62 7.70
CA ASP A 105 -1.18 -0.16 6.74
C ASP A 105 -0.76 -1.62 6.71
N PHE A 106 0.54 -1.92 6.62
CA PHE A 106 1.03 -3.29 6.70
C PHE A 106 0.64 -3.99 8.00
N ARG A 107 0.55 -3.26 9.12
CA ARG A 107 0.07 -3.84 10.39
C ARG A 107 -1.44 -4.05 10.37
N LEU A 108 -2.20 -3.13 9.79
CA LEU A 108 -3.65 -3.25 9.63
C LEU A 108 -4.00 -4.46 8.75
N ILE A 109 -3.37 -4.57 7.57
CA ILE A 109 -3.55 -5.68 6.62
C ILE A 109 -3.19 -7.02 7.28
N ALA A 110 -2.14 -7.09 8.10
CA ALA A 110 -1.80 -8.32 8.81
C ALA A 110 -2.65 -8.60 10.08
N GLY A 111 -3.60 -7.72 10.43
CA GLY A 111 -4.37 -7.85 11.68
C GLY A 111 -3.51 -7.70 12.96
N ARG A 112 -2.35 -7.04 12.85
CA ARG A 112 -1.39 -6.90 13.95
C ARG A 112 -1.66 -5.67 14.80
N LYS A 113 -1.36 -5.78 16.09
CA LYS A 113 -1.37 -4.64 17.02
C LYS A 113 -0.38 -3.56 16.56
N GLY A 114 -0.64 -2.33 17.00
CA GLY A 114 0.27 -1.20 16.79
C GLY A 114 0.04 -0.39 15.52
N HIS A 115 -0.84 -0.81 14.59
CA HIS A 115 -1.20 -0.01 13.41
C HIS A 115 -1.67 1.41 13.81
N ARG A 116 -2.53 1.53 14.82
CA ARG A 116 -3.03 2.82 15.35
C ARG A 116 -1.92 3.73 15.87
N LYS A 117 -0.83 3.18 16.42
CA LYS A 117 0.31 3.98 16.92
C LYS A 117 1.02 4.66 15.74
N HIS A 118 1.24 3.90 14.66
CA HIS A 118 1.87 4.40 13.44
C HIS A 118 0.99 5.44 12.75
N HIS A 119 -0.29 5.15 12.52
CA HIS A 119 -1.22 6.13 11.96
C HIS A 119 -1.37 7.40 12.82
N ARG A 120 -1.26 7.29 14.15
CA ARG A 120 -1.26 8.47 15.04
C ARG A 120 0.00 9.32 14.86
N ARG A 121 1.16 8.70 14.65
CA ARG A 121 2.41 9.43 14.40
C ARG A 121 2.39 10.12 13.05
N ALA A 122 1.96 9.42 11.99
CA ALA A 122 1.74 10.01 10.66
C ALA A 122 0.81 11.23 10.73
N ARG A 123 -0.32 11.09 11.43
CA ARG A 123 -1.28 12.19 11.64
C ARG A 123 -0.64 13.41 12.33
N ALA A 124 0.19 13.18 13.34
CA ALA A 124 0.82 14.29 14.06
C ALA A 124 1.74 15.09 13.14
N ILE A 125 2.52 14.40 12.30
CA ILE A 125 3.44 15.03 11.35
C ILE A 125 2.65 15.72 10.22
N TYR A 126 1.69 15.04 9.56
CA TYR A 126 0.88 15.70 8.51
C TYR A 126 0.16 16.95 9.00
N ALA A 127 -0.27 16.99 10.26
CA ALA A 127 -0.91 18.18 10.84
C ALA A 127 0.05 19.39 10.95
N GLU A 128 1.37 19.18 11.00
CA GLU A 128 2.37 20.25 10.96
C GLU A 128 2.56 20.82 9.54
N TYR A 129 2.14 20.09 8.51
CA TYR A 129 2.30 20.42 7.09
C TYR A 129 0.98 20.65 6.36
N GLU A 130 -0.14 20.82 7.08
CA GLU A 130 -1.47 20.91 6.47
C GLU A 130 -1.57 22.09 5.48
N ASP A 131 -1.00 23.24 5.85
CA ASP A 131 -1.00 24.45 5.01
C ASP A 131 -0.12 24.29 3.73
N GLU A 132 0.76 23.30 3.69
CA GLU A 132 1.65 22.99 2.55
C GLU A 132 1.23 21.71 1.81
N SER A 133 0.10 21.10 2.16
CA SER A 133 -0.30 19.79 1.63
C SER A 133 -0.36 19.73 0.11
N ASP A 134 -0.85 20.79 -0.55
CA ASP A 134 -0.99 20.88 -2.01
C ASP A 134 0.34 20.68 -2.75
N ARG A 135 1.47 20.98 -2.10
CA ARG A 135 2.81 20.78 -2.66
C ARG A 135 3.18 19.30 -2.78
N TRP A 136 2.60 18.46 -1.94
CA TRP A 136 3.04 17.09 -1.71
C TRP A 136 2.01 16.05 -2.14
N GLN A 137 0.72 16.35 -2.05
CA GLN A 137 -0.34 15.34 -2.20
C GLN A 137 -0.33 14.60 -3.55
N GLY A 138 0.11 15.28 -4.62
CA GLY A 138 0.26 14.71 -5.97
C GLY A 138 1.68 14.26 -6.33
N THR A 139 2.57 13.99 -5.37
CA THR A 139 3.85 13.37 -5.68
C THR A 139 3.72 11.85 -5.76
N ASP A 140 4.57 11.23 -6.59
CA ASP A 140 4.59 9.77 -6.82
C ASP A 140 4.57 8.95 -5.52
N GLU A 141 5.25 9.41 -4.48
CA GLU A 141 5.31 8.70 -3.19
C GLU A 141 3.94 8.59 -2.51
N PHE A 142 3.21 9.72 -2.50
CA PHE A 142 1.93 9.84 -1.82
C PHE A 142 0.81 9.20 -2.65
N GLU A 143 0.88 9.28 -3.98
CA GLU A 143 -0.02 8.55 -4.87
C GLU A 143 0.18 7.03 -4.74
N ALA A 144 1.43 6.57 -4.76
CA ALA A 144 1.76 5.15 -4.62
C ALA A 144 1.23 4.56 -3.30
N ALA A 145 1.37 5.29 -2.19
CA ALA A 145 0.84 4.84 -0.90
C ALA A 145 -0.69 4.76 -0.84
N LEU A 146 -1.38 5.52 -1.67
CA LEU A 146 -2.85 5.56 -1.75
C LEU A 146 -3.41 4.48 -2.68
N ASP A 147 -2.71 4.17 -3.77
CA ASP A 147 -3.23 3.32 -4.86
C ASP A 147 -3.77 1.94 -4.44
N PRO A 148 -3.09 1.13 -3.59
CA PRO A 148 -3.65 -0.16 -3.15
C PRO A 148 -4.96 -0.02 -2.37
N PHE A 149 -5.13 1.07 -1.63
CA PHE A 149 -6.36 1.35 -0.90
C PHE A 149 -7.49 1.74 -1.86
N LEU A 150 -7.24 2.57 -2.87
CA LEU A 150 -8.25 2.94 -3.87
C LEU A 150 -8.73 1.72 -4.65
N LYS A 151 -7.80 0.89 -5.13
CA LYS A 151 -8.12 -0.38 -5.78
C LYS A 151 -8.95 -1.30 -4.88
N ALA A 152 -8.65 -1.34 -3.59
CA ALA A 152 -9.39 -2.15 -2.61
C ALA A 152 -10.81 -1.61 -2.39
N ALA A 153 -10.96 -0.29 -2.29
CA ALA A 153 -12.24 0.38 -2.07
C ALA A 153 -13.16 0.29 -3.30
N ASP A 154 -12.61 0.51 -4.49
CA ASP A 154 -13.35 0.39 -5.75
C ASP A 154 -13.95 -1.02 -5.91
N ALA A 155 -13.15 -2.04 -5.59
CA ALA A 155 -13.57 -3.43 -5.73
C ALA A 155 -14.73 -3.87 -4.82
N VAL A 156 -14.98 -3.13 -3.74
CA VAL A 156 -16.14 -3.38 -2.87
C VAL A 156 -17.25 -2.35 -3.07
N GLY A 157 -17.11 -1.45 -4.06
CA GLY A 157 -18.05 -0.37 -4.32
C GLY A 157 -18.17 0.62 -3.17
N HIS A 158 -17.09 0.80 -2.39
CA HIS A 158 -17.10 1.70 -1.24
C HIS A 158 -17.24 3.15 -1.71
N GLN A 159 -18.40 3.76 -1.42
CA GLN A 159 -18.64 5.16 -1.72
C GLN A 159 -18.11 6.03 -0.59
N TYR A 160 -17.23 6.98 -0.92
CA TYR A 160 -16.81 8.02 0.02
C TYR A 160 -17.89 9.09 0.01
N ASP A 161 -18.88 8.95 0.90
CA ASP A 161 -20.10 9.77 0.92
C ASP A 161 -19.84 11.29 0.98
N HIS A 162 -18.63 11.75 1.33
CA HIS A 162 -18.39 13.14 1.75
C HIS A 162 -17.16 13.84 1.15
N TYR A 163 -16.42 13.24 0.22
CA TYR A 163 -15.17 13.85 -0.25
C TYR A 163 -15.01 13.84 -1.77
N GLN A 164 -14.36 14.88 -2.27
CA GLN A 164 -13.69 14.91 -3.57
C GLN A 164 -12.89 13.62 -3.81
N PRO A 165 -12.46 13.32 -5.05
CA PRO A 165 -11.49 12.27 -5.31
C PRO A 165 -10.41 12.27 -4.21
N LEU A 166 -10.12 11.12 -3.58
CA LEU A 166 -9.26 11.03 -2.39
C LEU A 166 -7.85 11.60 -2.62
N ASP A 167 -7.44 11.66 -3.89
CA ASP A 167 -6.27 12.30 -4.46
C ASP A 167 -6.29 13.84 -4.40
N ASP A 168 -7.46 14.46 -4.33
CA ASP A 168 -7.64 15.90 -4.16
C ASP A 168 -7.62 16.35 -2.68
N LEU A 169 -7.64 15.40 -1.73
CA LEU A 169 -7.63 15.70 -0.31
C LEU A 169 -6.23 16.00 0.22
N SER A 170 -6.18 16.84 1.26
CA SER A 170 -4.95 17.05 2.00
C SER A 170 -4.38 15.75 2.56
N LEU A 171 -3.07 15.67 2.77
CA LEU A 171 -2.39 14.49 3.32
C LEU A 171 -3.03 14.02 4.63
N LEU A 172 -3.43 14.97 5.49
CA LEU A 172 -4.10 14.67 6.76
C LEU A 172 -5.52 14.12 6.56
N SER A 173 -6.30 14.75 5.69
CA SER A 173 -7.69 14.34 5.39
C SER A 173 -7.70 12.96 4.74
N ARG A 174 -6.81 12.73 3.78
CA ARG A 174 -6.63 11.43 3.14
C ARG A 174 -6.23 10.34 4.12
N LEU A 175 -5.27 10.60 5.01
CA LEU A 175 -4.90 9.65 6.06
C LEU A 175 -6.10 9.34 6.96
N PHE A 176 -6.94 10.33 7.27
CA PHE A 176 -8.13 10.14 8.10
C PHE A 176 -9.13 9.19 7.43
N GLU A 177 -9.50 9.47 6.17
CA GLU A 177 -10.41 8.64 5.38
C GLU A 177 -9.88 7.20 5.25
N LYS A 178 -8.64 7.04 4.80
CA LYS A 178 -8.00 5.74 4.66
C LYS A 178 -7.96 4.98 5.98
N LYS A 179 -7.52 5.60 7.07
CA LYS A 179 -7.44 4.94 8.39
C LYS A 179 -8.82 4.49 8.90
N TYR A 180 -9.87 5.28 8.65
CA TYR A 180 -11.21 4.98 9.13
C TYR A 180 -11.85 3.83 8.33
N HIS A 181 -11.69 3.85 7.01
CA HIS A 181 -12.38 2.94 6.10
C HIS A 181 -11.58 1.68 5.73
N PHE A 182 -10.25 1.71 5.72
CA PHE A 182 -9.47 0.59 5.17
C PHE A 182 -9.69 -0.74 5.92
N GLY A 183 -9.90 -0.68 7.24
CA GLY A 183 -10.22 -1.88 8.01
C GLY A 183 -11.58 -2.50 7.66
N GLU A 184 -12.53 -1.70 7.19
CA GLU A 184 -13.85 -2.16 6.71
C GLU A 184 -13.75 -2.72 5.29
N VAL A 185 -13.12 -1.99 4.38
CA VAL A 185 -12.83 -2.42 3.01
C VAL A 185 -12.14 -3.80 3.00
N LEU A 186 -11.13 -4.01 3.85
CA LEU A 186 -10.44 -5.31 3.95
C LEU A 186 -11.38 -6.45 4.40
N ARG A 187 -12.35 -6.18 5.30
CA ARG A 187 -13.33 -7.19 5.73
C ARG A 187 -14.35 -7.49 4.64
N GLU A 188 -14.71 -6.50 3.83
CA GLU A 188 -15.62 -6.69 2.71
C GLU A 188 -14.96 -7.49 1.59
N LEU A 189 -13.70 -7.21 1.27
CA LEU A 189 -12.90 -8.01 0.35
C LEU A 189 -12.77 -9.47 0.82
N GLU A 190 -12.51 -9.70 2.11
CA GLU A 190 -12.50 -11.07 2.68
C GLU A 190 -13.84 -11.79 2.51
N ARG A 191 -14.97 -11.08 2.68
CA ARG A 191 -16.31 -11.67 2.49
C ARG A 191 -16.62 -11.94 1.02
N ALA A 192 -16.19 -11.06 0.12
CA ALA A 192 -16.35 -11.23 -1.32
C ALA A 192 -15.49 -12.39 -1.84
N GLY A 193 -14.32 -12.62 -1.24
CA GLY A 193 -13.36 -13.64 -1.66
C GLY A 193 -12.65 -13.30 -2.98
N THR A 194 -12.95 -12.16 -3.57
CA THR A 194 -12.37 -11.66 -4.81
C THR A 194 -11.95 -10.21 -4.64
N TRP A 195 -11.04 -9.76 -5.48
CA TRP A 195 -10.61 -8.37 -5.54
C TRP A 195 -10.63 -7.93 -6.99
N ASN A 196 -11.79 -7.50 -7.50
CA ASN A 196 -11.97 -7.06 -8.88
C ASN A 196 -12.37 -5.59 -8.89
N TRP A 197 -11.62 -4.74 -9.59
CA TRP A 197 -11.88 -3.31 -9.71
C TRP A 197 -11.96 -2.94 -11.19
N ASP A 198 -12.79 -1.95 -11.51
CA ASP A 198 -12.98 -1.43 -12.86
C ASP A 198 -12.37 -0.02 -12.88
N ARG A 199 -11.13 0.12 -13.37
CA ARG A 199 -10.53 1.46 -13.56
C ARG A 199 -11.14 2.16 -14.77
#